data_AF-Q10GW3-F1
#
_entry.id   AF-Q10GW3-F1
#
_cell.length_a   1.000
_cell.length_b   1.000
_cell.length_c   1.000
_cell.angle_alpha   90.00
_cell.angle_beta   90.00
_cell.angle_gamma   90.00
#
_symmetry.space_group_name_H-M   'P 1'
#
loop_
_entity.id
_entity.type
_entity.pdbx_description
1 polymer ?
#
loop_
_entity_poly.entity_id
_entity_poly.type
_entity_poly.pdbx_seq_one_letter_code
_entity_poly.pdbx_strand_id
1 'polypeptide(L)'
;MQQMAVSAFTANPSSSHGNTLSGLCSRRPEIWHRRRIGSRIRAQAQSQMQYRKLGDSDLVISEVTLGTMTFGEQNTEKEAHDILSYSFDQGVNILDTAEMYPVPPRKETQGRTDLYIGSWMQSKPRDKIILATKVSGYSERSTFLRDNAKVVRVDAANIKESVEKSLSRLSTDYIDLLQIHWPDRYVPLFGEYCYNPTKWRPSVPFEEQLKAFQELIDEGKVRYIGVSNETSYGVMEFVHAAKVQGLPKIVSIQNSYSLIVRCHFEG
;
A
#
# COMPACT_ATOMS: atom_id res chain seq x y z
N MET A 1 9.20 -10.43 -7.56
CA MET A 1 7.87 -10.58 -6.91
C MET A 1 8.04 -10.04 -5.50
N GLN A 2 7.65 -8.79 -5.24
CA GLN A 2 7.94 -8.10 -3.98
C GLN A 2 6.62 -7.89 -3.24
N GLN A 3 6.49 -8.58 -2.11
CA GLN A 3 5.48 -8.33 -1.08
C GLN A 3 6.05 -7.21 -0.20
N MET A 4 5.34 -6.11 0.01
CA MET A 4 5.80 -5.02 0.87
C MET A 4 4.67 -4.61 1.80
N ALA A 5 4.85 -4.89 3.09
CA ALA A 5 4.06 -4.27 4.14
C ALA A 5 4.43 -2.79 4.22
N VAL A 6 3.44 -1.91 4.19
CA VAL A 6 3.60 -0.48 4.41
C VAL A 6 3.86 -0.27 5.90
N SER A 7 5.01 0.31 6.26
CA SER A 7 5.25 0.85 7.60
C SER A 7 5.25 2.38 7.52
N ALA A 8 4.31 3.02 8.19
CA ALA A 8 4.22 4.48 8.23
C ALA A 8 5.14 5.03 9.34
N PHE A 9 6.23 5.72 8.97
CA PHE A 9 7.09 6.45 9.91
C PHE A 9 6.69 7.93 9.97
N THR A 10 6.53 8.47 11.19
CA THR A 10 6.47 9.92 11.46
C THR A 10 7.72 10.31 12.25
N ALA A 11 8.42 11.36 11.81
CA ALA A 11 9.61 11.86 12.48
C ALA A 11 9.22 12.89 13.56
N ASN A 12 9.70 12.71 14.79
CA ASN A 12 9.65 13.73 15.85
C ASN A 12 11.02 14.40 15.98
N PRO A 13 11.10 15.74 16.14
CA PRO A 13 12.37 16.45 16.27
C PRO A 13 12.96 16.30 17.68
N SER A 14 14.25 15.99 17.76
CA SER A 14 15.00 15.89 19.01
C SER A 14 15.58 17.23 19.44
N SER A 15 15.44 17.55 20.74
CA SER A 15 16.01 18.72 21.40
C SER A 15 17.49 18.52 21.76
N SER A 16 18.30 19.53 21.44
CA SER A 16 19.73 19.67 21.74
C SER A 16 20.05 19.77 23.23
N HIS A 17 21.10 19.09 23.69
CA HIS A 17 21.88 19.50 24.87
C HIS A 17 23.38 19.20 24.63
N GLY A 18 24.21 20.23 24.73
CA GLY A 18 25.66 20.11 24.77
C GLY A 18 26.18 19.92 26.19
N ASN A 19 27.40 19.38 26.32
CA ASN A 19 28.42 19.94 27.20
C ASN A 19 29.78 19.25 27.01
N THR A 20 30.81 20.10 27.12
CA THR A 20 32.25 19.89 27.06
C THR A 20 32.83 19.32 28.37
N LEU A 21 33.90 18.50 28.30
CA LEU A 21 35.27 18.83 28.81
C LEU A 21 36.19 17.59 28.97
N SER A 22 37.41 17.79 28.47
CA SER A 22 38.77 17.26 28.76
C SER A 22 39.06 16.28 29.91
N GLY A 23 40.07 15.41 29.69
CA GLY A 23 41.04 15.04 30.73
C GLY A 23 41.61 13.61 30.65
N LEU A 24 42.94 13.50 30.54
CA LEU A 24 43.75 12.28 30.31
C LEU A 24 44.18 11.49 31.58
N CYS A 25 44.58 10.23 31.35
CA CYS A 25 45.50 9.35 32.13
C CYS A 25 45.05 8.88 33.54
N SER A 26 45.29 7.65 34.03
CA SER A 26 46.23 6.56 33.70
C SER A 26 45.87 5.25 34.44
N ARG A 27 46.20 4.10 33.81
CA ARG A 27 46.42 2.68 34.26
C ARG A 27 46.53 2.44 35.79
N ARG A 28 46.01 1.37 36.47
CA ARG A 28 45.98 -0.13 36.35
C ARG A 28 45.30 -0.66 37.67
N PRO A 29 45.12 -1.98 37.98
CA PRO A 29 44.89 -3.18 37.17
C PRO A 29 43.61 -3.95 37.59
N GLU A 30 43.32 -5.03 36.86
CA GLU A 30 42.13 -5.87 36.90
C GLU A 30 41.81 -6.54 38.25
N ILE A 31 40.54 -6.45 38.67
CA ILE A 31 39.92 -7.39 39.61
C ILE A 31 38.68 -7.96 38.91
N TRP A 32 38.77 -9.22 38.49
CA TRP A 32 37.68 -9.98 37.88
C TRP A 32 36.62 -10.33 38.92
N HIS A 33 35.72 -9.40 39.22
CA HIS A 33 34.46 -9.74 39.87
C HIS A 33 33.52 -10.37 38.85
N ARG A 34 33.27 -11.68 39.00
CA ARG A 34 32.15 -12.38 38.35
C ARG A 34 30.83 -11.76 38.82
N ARG A 35 30.41 -10.66 38.19
CA ARG A 35 29.00 -10.26 38.20
C ARG A 35 28.26 -11.31 37.38
N ARG A 36 27.47 -12.16 38.05
CA ARG A 36 26.35 -12.83 37.40
C ARG A 36 25.45 -11.71 36.87
N ILE A 37 25.60 -11.37 35.60
CA ILE A 37 24.60 -10.61 34.86
C ILE A 37 23.42 -11.56 34.77
N GLY A 38 22.50 -11.44 35.72
CA GLY A 38 21.18 -12.04 35.55
C GLY A 38 20.59 -11.38 34.31
N SER A 39 20.56 -12.10 33.19
CA SER A 39 19.75 -11.74 32.06
C SER A 39 18.30 -11.81 32.54
N ARG A 40 17.79 -10.68 33.04
CA ARG A 40 16.37 -10.42 32.97
C ARG A 40 16.06 -10.28 31.50
N ILE A 41 15.89 -11.42 30.81
CA ILE A 41 15.00 -11.48 29.67
C ILE A 41 13.66 -11.05 30.27
N ARG A 42 13.37 -9.74 30.19
CA ARG A 42 11.98 -9.30 30.27
C ARG A 42 11.33 -10.06 29.15
N ALA A 43 10.51 -11.06 29.50
CA ALA A 43 9.53 -11.59 28.57
C ALA A 43 8.90 -10.36 27.91
N GLN A 44 9.11 -10.19 26.61
CA GLN A 44 8.50 -9.09 25.87
C GLN A 44 7.01 -9.20 26.17
N ALA A 45 6.46 -8.19 26.85
CA ALA A 45 5.03 -8.01 26.87
C ALA A 45 4.60 -8.09 25.41
N GLN A 46 3.70 -9.01 25.10
CA GLN A 46 3.11 -9.18 23.77
C GLN A 46 2.62 -7.80 23.36
N SER A 47 3.36 -7.10 22.50
CA SER A 47 3.05 -5.72 22.18
C SER A 47 1.75 -5.73 21.42
N GLN A 48 0.70 -5.20 22.02
CA GLN A 48 -0.59 -4.99 21.38
C GLN A 48 -0.40 -4.29 20.03
N MET A 49 -1.20 -4.66 19.03
CA MET A 49 -1.18 -4.04 17.70
C MET A 49 -1.19 -2.51 17.82
N GLN A 50 -0.25 -1.85 17.15
CA GLN A 50 -0.21 -0.40 17.06
C GLN A 50 -1.04 0.07 15.87
N TYR A 51 -1.64 1.24 15.99
CA TYR A 51 -2.43 1.85 14.94
C TYR A 51 -1.94 3.26 14.63
N ARG A 52 -2.01 3.66 13.36
CA ARG A 52 -1.53 4.95 12.84
C ARG A 52 -2.59 5.57 11.93
N LYS A 53 -2.71 6.91 11.96
CA LYS A 53 -3.49 7.65 10.98
C LYS A 53 -2.81 7.53 9.61
N LEU A 54 -3.55 7.20 8.56
CA LEU A 54 -3.02 7.09 7.20
C LEU A 54 -3.02 8.46 6.52
N GLY A 55 -1.84 9.08 6.44
CA GLY A 55 -1.71 10.44 5.88
C GLY A 55 -2.58 11.44 6.65
N ASP A 56 -3.31 12.27 5.92
CA ASP A 56 -4.30 13.21 6.46
C ASP A 56 -5.75 12.69 6.40
N SER A 57 -5.97 11.44 5.99
CA SER A 57 -7.29 10.78 6.00
C SER A 57 -7.74 10.40 7.41
N ASP A 58 -9.03 10.16 7.63
CA ASP A 58 -9.53 9.68 8.92
C ASP A 58 -9.37 8.17 9.13
N LEU A 59 -8.66 7.47 8.22
CA LEU A 59 -8.35 6.06 8.38
C LEU A 59 -7.28 5.86 9.46
N VAL A 60 -7.59 4.99 10.43
CA VAL A 60 -6.66 4.54 11.46
C VAL A 60 -6.33 3.07 11.18
N ILE A 61 -5.15 2.83 10.61
CA ILE A 61 -4.73 1.51 10.13
C ILE A 61 -3.78 0.85 11.12
N SER A 62 -3.77 -0.48 11.18
CA SER A 62 -2.75 -1.24 11.89
C SER A 62 -1.37 -0.96 11.29
N GLU A 63 -0.34 -0.95 12.14
CA GLU A 63 1.06 -0.70 11.73
C GLU A 63 1.58 -1.76 10.74
N VAL A 64 0.92 -2.91 10.68
CA VAL A 64 1.11 -3.94 9.66
C VAL A 64 -0.17 -4.06 8.82
N THR A 65 -0.01 -4.08 7.49
CA THR A 65 -1.07 -4.38 6.52
C THR A 65 -0.94 -5.80 5.99
N LEU A 66 -2.06 -6.53 5.87
CA LEU A 66 -2.06 -7.85 5.24
C LEU A 66 -2.16 -7.71 3.71
N GLY A 67 -1.07 -8.02 3.01
CA GLY A 67 -1.07 -8.17 1.55
C GLY A 67 -1.56 -9.55 1.10
N THR A 68 -2.32 -9.61 0.02
CA THR A 68 -3.10 -10.81 -0.36
C THR A 68 -2.81 -11.38 -1.75
N MET A 69 -1.75 -10.89 -2.42
CA MET A 69 -1.45 -11.19 -3.83
C MET A 69 -1.30 -12.69 -4.20
N THR A 70 -1.15 -13.58 -3.21
CA THR A 70 -0.95 -15.03 -3.42
C THR A 70 -2.25 -15.83 -3.36
N PHE A 71 -3.35 -15.23 -2.90
CA PHE A 71 -4.63 -15.89 -2.68
C PHE A 71 -5.34 -16.19 -4.00
N GLY A 72 -5.59 -17.47 -4.29
CA GLY A 72 -6.17 -17.92 -5.56
C GLY A 72 -5.15 -18.45 -6.56
N GLU A 73 -3.86 -18.41 -6.18
CA GLU A 73 -2.76 -19.02 -6.92
C GLU A 73 -1.95 -19.98 -6.04
N GLN A 74 -1.14 -19.45 -5.14
CA GLN A 74 -0.28 -20.23 -4.26
C GLN A 74 -1.03 -20.70 -3.02
N ASN A 75 -2.08 -19.97 -2.63
CA ASN A 75 -2.95 -20.32 -1.52
C ASN A 75 -4.36 -20.64 -2.03
N THR A 76 -4.91 -21.73 -1.50
CA THR A 76 -6.32 -22.07 -1.62
C THR A 76 -7.20 -21.08 -0.85
N GLU A 77 -8.51 -21.08 -1.11
CA GLU A 77 -9.46 -20.23 -0.38
C GLU A 77 -9.44 -20.48 1.12
N LYS A 78 -9.36 -21.75 1.53
CA LYS A 78 -9.29 -22.13 2.94
C LYS A 78 -8.03 -21.52 3.61
N GLU A 79 -6.86 -21.65 2.99
CA GLU A 79 -5.62 -21.08 3.53
C GLU A 79 -5.68 -19.55 3.57
N ALA A 80 -6.27 -18.92 2.56
CA ALA A 80 -6.52 -17.48 2.57
C ALA A 80 -7.40 -17.07 3.75
N HIS A 81 -8.50 -17.80 4.02
CA HIS A 81 -9.39 -17.55 5.16
C HIS A 81 -8.70 -17.77 6.51
N ASP A 82 -7.84 -18.79 6.62
CA ASP A 82 -7.06 -19.07 7.83
C ASP A 82 -6.10 -17.89 8.11
N ILE A 83 -5.40 -17.38 7.09
CA ILE A 83 -4.49 -16.23 7.20
C ILE A 83 -5.25 -14.94 7.52
N LEU A 84 -6.38 -14.69 6.85
CA LEU A 84 -7.23 -13.52 7.08
C LEU A 84 -7.75 -13.51 8.52
N SER A 85 -8.28 -14.64 9.00
CA SER A 85 -8.81 -14.78 10.35
C SER A 85 -7.72 -14.59 11.40
N TYR A 86 -6.57 -15.24 11.24
CA TYR A 86 -5.45 -15.07 12.16
C TYR A 86 -4.99 -13.61 12.23
N SER A 87 -4.83 -12.95 11.09
CA SER A 87 -4.39 -11.54 11.04
C SER A 87 -5.38 -10.62 11.72
N PHE A 88 -6.67 -10.80 11.44
CA PHE A 88 -7.76 -10.04 12.07
C PHE A 88 -7.79 -10.24 13.59
N ASP A 89 -7.63 -11.48 14.07
CA ASP A 89 -7.59 -11.82 15.49
C ASP A 89 -6.35 -11.24 16.20
N GLN A 90 -5.24 -11.00 15.47
CA GLN A 90 -4.07 -10.27 15.96
C GLN A 90 -4.22 -8.75 15.88
N GLY A 91 -5.37 -8.23 15.47
CA GLY A 91 -5.70 -6.81 15.42
C GLY A 91 -5.35 -6.11 14.10
N VAL A 92 -4.90 -6.84 13.06
CA VAL A 92 -4.74 -6.26 11.72
C VAL A 92 -6.11 -5.84 11.20
N ASN A 93 -6.26 -4.56 10.87
CA ASN A 93 -7.54 -4.02 10.40
C ASN A 93 -7.53 -3.61 8.93
N ILE A 94 -6.37 -3.61 8.25
CA ILE A 94 -6.26 -3.22 6.84
C ILE A 94 -5.82 -4.40 5.97
N LEU A 95 -6.57 -4.61 4.89
CA LEU A 95 -6.32 -5.61 3.86
C LEU A 95 -5.94 -4.92 2.55
N ASP A 96 -4.93 -5.43 1.87
CA ASP A 96 -4.48 -4.94 0.56
C ASP A 96 -4.66 -6.03 -0.51
N THR A 97 -5.49 -5.73 -1.52
CA THR A 97 -5.73 -6.53 -2.72
C THR A 97 -5.52 -5.68 -3.99
N ALA A 98 -5.79 -6.22 -5.18
CA ALA A 98 -5.84 -5.50 -6.44
C ALA A 98 -6.71 -6.28 -7.43
N GLU A 99 -7.34 -5.57 -8.38
CA GLU A 99 -8.19 -6.23 -9.38
C GLU A 99 -7.47 -7.35 -10.15
N MET A 100 -6.16 -7.22 -10.34
CA MET A 100 -5.36 -8.15 -11.13
C MET A 100 -4.92 -9.39 -10.35
N TYR A 101 -5.03 -9.39 -9.02
CA TYR A 101 -4.52 -10.47 -8.19
C TYR A 101 -5.33 -11.75 -8.41
N PRO A 102 -4.67 -12.92 -8.33
CA PRO A 102 -3.35 -13.19 -7.76
C PRO A 102 -2.16 -13.01 -8.72
N VAL A 103 -0.94 -13.21 -8.20
CA VAL A 103 0.32 -13.24 -8.97
C VAL A 103 0.89 -14.67 -9.10
N PRO A 104 1.49 -15.05 -10.24
CA PRO A 104 1.59 -14.30 -11.49
C PRO A 104 0.22 -14.06 -12.17
N PRO A 105 -0.04 -12.84 -12.68
CA PRO A 105 -1.36 -12.48 -13.21
C PRO A 105 -1.64 -13.19 -14.55
N ARG A 106 -2.82 -13.77 -14.68
CA ARG A 106 -3.36 -14.30 -15.95
C ARG A 106 -4.88 -14.24 -15.97
N LYS A 107 -5.45 -14.33 -17.17
CA LYS A 107 -6.90 -14.21 -17.40
C LYS A 107 -7.71 -15.21 -16.58
N GLU A 108 -7.20 -16.42 -16.40
CA GLU A 108 -7.92 -17.54 -15.76
C GLU A 108 -8.03 -17.39 -14.24
N THR A 109 -7.13 -16.62 -13.62
CA THR A 109 -7.06 -16.44 -12.16
C THR A 109 -7.36 -15.03 -11.69
N GLN A 110 -7.38 -14.06 -12.60
CA GLN A 110 -7.67 -12.65 -12.30
C GLN A 110 -8.93 -12.50 -11.44
N GLY A 111 -8.82 -11.74 -10.36
CA GLY A 111 -9.91 -11.43 -9.44
C GLY A 111 -10.20 -12.51 -8.40
N ARG A 112 -9.51 -13.68 -8.42
CA ARG A 112 -9.72 -14.72 -7.40
C ARG A 112 -9.39 -14.25 -5.99
N THR A 113 -8.39 -13.39 -5.83
CA THR A 113 -8.05 -12.79 -4.53
C THR A 113 -9.23 -12.00 -3.97
N ASP A 114 -9.88 -11.16 -4.78
CA ASP A 114 -11.08 -10.41 -4.38
C ASP A 114 -12.22 -11.35 -4.00
N LEU A 115 -12.43 -12.44 -4.75
CA LEU A 115 -13.48 -13.44 -4.44
C LEU A 115 -13.23 -14.12 -3.08
N TYR A 116 -11.98 -14.49 -2.77
CA TYR A 116 -11.64 -15.15 -1.50
C TYR A 116 -11.76 -14.19 -0.30
N ILE A 117 -11.37 -12.92 -0.48
CA ILE A 117 -11.57 -11.90 0.55
C ILE A 117 -13.06 -11.62 0.72
N GLY A 118 -13.81 -11.48 -0.38
CA GLY A 118 -15.25 -11.22 -0.37
C GLY A 118 -16.03 -12.31 0.37
N SER A 119 -15.75 -13.58 0.09
CA SER A 119 -16.40 -14.70 0.79
C SER A 119 -16.10 -14.72 2.29
N TRP A 120 -14.86 -14.41 2.69
CA TRP A 120 -14.48 -14.31 4.11
C TRP A 120 -15.17 -13.15 4.83
N MET A 121 -15.21 -11.96 4.19
CA MET A 121 -15.77 -10.73 4.77
C MET A 121 -17.26 -10.83 5.09
N GLN A 122 -18.02 -11.70 4.40
CA GLN A 122 -19.45 -11.90 4.70
C GLN A 122 -19.72 -12.34 6.15
N SER A 123 -18.72 -12.94 6.81
CA SER A 123 -18.80 -13.37 8.22
C SER A 123 -18.25 -12.34 9.22
N LYS A 124 -17.83 -11.16 8.75
CA LYS A 124 -17.13 -10.14 9.55
C LYS A 124 -17.88 -8.82 9.59
N PRO A 125 -17.73 -8.03 10.67
CA PRO A 125 -18.22 -6.67 10.69
C PRO A 125 -17.41 -5.81 9.70
N ARG A 126 -18.01 -5.44 8.58
CA ARG A 126 -17.36 -4.73 7.46
C ARG A 126 -16.72 -3.41 7.89
N ASP A 127 -17.29 -2.71 8.87
CA ASP A 127 -16.78 -1.45 9.43
C ASP A 127 -15.47 -1.61 10.23
N LYS A 128 -15.12 -2.85 10.62
CA LYS A 128 -13.84 -3.16 11.29
C LYS A 128 -12.71 -3.46 10.32
N ILE A 129 -13.00 -3.53 9.03
CA ILE A 129 -12.04 -3.86 7.98
C ILE A 129 -11.85 -2.61 7.13
N ILE A 130 -10.61 -2.19 6.96
CA ILE A 130 -10.20 -1.18 6.00
C ILE A 130 -9.75 -1.93 4.76
N LEU A 131 -10.53 -1.82 3.69
CA LEU A 131 -10.27 -2.52 2.45
C LEU A 131 -9.57 -1.60 1.45
N ALA A 132 -8.31 -1.91 1.15
CA ALA A 132 -7.55 -1.27 0.09
C ALA A 132 -7.50 -2.17 -1.15
N THR A 133 -7.89 -1.63 -2.31
CA THR A 133 -7.72 -2.30 -3.61
C THR A 133 -7.09 -1.35 -4.62
N LYS A 134 -6.76 -1.87 -5.81
CA LYS A 134 -6.01 -1.15 -6.82
C LYS A 134 -6.62 -1.31 -8.20
N VAL A 135 -6.71 -0.20 -8.92
CA VAL A 135 -6.94 -0.17 -10.37
C VAL A 135 -5.60 -0.21 -11.09
N SER A 136 -5.48 -1.09 -12.09
CA SER A 136 -4.25 -1.29 -12.85
C SER A 136 -3.94 -0.07 -13.70
N GLY A 137 -2.65 0.25 -13.78
CA GLY A 137 -2.15 1.33 -14.64
C GLY A 137 -2.08 0.95 -16.11
N TYR A 138 -1.29 1.73 -16.85
CA TYR A 138 -1.06 1.48 -18.27
C TYR A 138 -0.58 0.04 -18.52
N SER A 139 -1.28 -0.69 -19.40
CA SER A 139 -0.83 -2.01 -19.84
C SER A 139 -1.42 -2.40 -21.19
N GLU A 140 -0.54 -2.75 -22.13
CA GLU A 140 -0.91 -3.39 -23.40
C GLU A 140 -1.01 -4.92 -23.28
N ARG A 141 -0.55 -5.48 -22.15
CA ARG A 141 -0.48 -6.94 -21.93
C ARG A 141 -1.59 -7.47 -21.04
N SER A 142 -2.23 -6.58 -20.28
CA SER A 142 -3.25 -6.92 -19.29
C SER A 142 -4.65 -6.56 -19.79
N THR A 143 -4.87 -6.60 -21.11
CA THR A 143 -6.14 -6.24 -21.75
C THR A 143 -7.33 -7.06 -21.25
N PHE A 144 -7.08 -8.28 -20.76
CA PHE A 144 -8.08 -9.14 -20.13
C PHE A 144 -8.72 -8.54 -18.86
N LEU A 145 -8.17 -7.46 -18.29
CA LEU A 145 -8.76 -6.75 -17.16
C LEU A 145 -10.00 -5.93 -17.54
N ARG A 146 -10.21 -5.67 -18.83
CA ARG A 146 -11.27 -4.80 -19.34
C ARG A 146 -12.01 -5.51 -20.47
N ASP A 147 -13.31 -5.33 -20.54
CA ASP A 147 -14.12 -6.03 -21.55
C ASP A 147 -13.87 -5.49 -22.96
N ASN A 148 -13.64 -4.17 -23.08
CA ASN A 148 -13.57 -3.48 -24.36
C ASN A 148 -12.29 -2.63 -24.56
N ALA A 149 -11.27 -2.76 -23.69
CA ALA A 149 -10.06 -1.96 -23.79
C ALA A 149 -8.92 -2.71 -24.51
N LYS A 150 -8.40 -2.11 -25.59
CA LYS A 150 -7.17 -2.58 -26.26
C LYS A 150 -5.90 -2.30 -25.45
N VAL A 151 -5.96 -1.30 -24.57
CA VAL A 151 -4.90 -0.90 -23.65
C VAL A 151 -5.59 -0.52 -22.35
N VAL A 152 -5.14 -1.08 -21.23
CA VAL A 152 -5.60 -0.66 -19.90
C VAL A 152 -5.02 0.72 -19.64
N ARG A 153 -5.86 1.66 -19.20
CA ARG A 153 -5.51 3.06 -18.91
C ARG A 153 -6.05 3.45 -17.55
N VAL A 154 -5.58 4.57 -17.03
CA VAL A 154 -6.14 5.20 -15.81
C VAL A 154 -7.15 6.28 -16.21
N ASP A 155 -8.04 5.99 -17.16
CA ASP A 155 -9.13 6.90 -17.55
C ASP A 155 -10.43 6.60 -16.81
N ALA A 156 -11.42 7.49 -16.90
CA ALA A 156 -12.70 7.36 -16.19
C ALA A 156 -13.42 6.03 -16.46
N ALA A 157 -13.44 5.59 -17.73
CA ALA A 157 -14.11 4.36 -18.11
C ALA A 157 -13.43 3.12 -17.51
N ASN A 158 -12.10 3.05 -17.60
CA ASN A 158 -11.32 1.95 -17.05
C ASN A 158 -11.38 1.89 -15.51
N ILE A 159 -11.31 3.04 -14.85
CA ILE A 159 -11.38 3.11 -13.38
C ILE A 159 -12.77 2.68 -12.90
N LYS A 160 -13.83 3.20 -13.52
CA LYS A 160 -15.21 2.83 -13.18
C LYS A 160 -15.45 1.33 -13.35
N GLU A 161 -15.09 0.77 -14.51
CA GLU A 161 -15.23 -0.67 -14.77
C GLU A 161 -14.45 -1.52 -13.75
N SER A 162 -13.22 -1.10 -13.40
CA SER A 162 -12.40 -1.78 -12.39
C SER A 162 -13.08 -1.82 -11.03
N VAL A 163 -13.64 -0.69 -10.60
CA VAL A 163 -14.28 -0.54 -9.29
C VAL A 163 -15.57 -1.34 -9.21
N GLU A 164 -16.46 -1.26 -10.22
CA GLU A 164 -17.67 -2.08 -10.26
C GLU A 164 -17.36 -3.57 -10.14
N LYS A 165 -16.40 -4.04 -10.94
CA LYS A 165 -16.00 -5.43 -10.94
C LYS A 165 -15.36 -5.85 -9.61
N SER A 166 -14.58 -4.97 -8.99
CA SER A 166 -13.95 -5.25 -7.69
C SER A 166 -14.98 -5.29 -6.56
N LEU A 167 -15.88 -4.32 -6.48
CA LEU A 167 -16.98 -4.30 -5.50
C LEU A 167 -17.85 -5.56 -5.61
N SER A 168 -18.18 -5.97 -6.83
CA SER A 168 -18.93 -7.21 -7.08
C SER A 168 -18.19 -8.45 -6.55
N ARG A 169 -16.90 -8.61 -6.88
CA ARG A 169 -16.10 -9.77 -6.39
C ARG A 169 -15.90 -9.74 -4.88
N LEU A 170 -15.66 -8.56 -4.30
CA LEU A 170 -15.45 -8.34 -2.87
C LEU A 170 -16.76 -8.41 -2.08
N SER A 171 -17.92 -8.48 -2.74
CA SER A 171 -19.24 -8.53 -2.09
C SER A 171 -19.44 -7.39 -1.08
N THR A 172 -19.08 -6.17 -1.47
CA THR A 172 -19.22 -4.97 -0.64
C THR A 172 -19.56 -3.75 -1.49
N ASP A 173 -20.21 -2.75 -0.89
CA ASP A 173 -20.68 -1.56 -1.61
C ASP A 173 -19.64 -0.43 -1.65
N TYR A 174 -18.56 -0.54 -0.88
CA TYR A 174 -17.53 0.51 -0.80
C TYR A 174 -16.12 -0.03 -0.58
N ILE A 175 -15.15 0.73 -1.07
CA ILE A 175 -13.70 0.58 -0.88
C ILE A 175 -13.22 1.70 0.03
N ASP A 176 -12.46 1.36 1.08
CA ASP A 176 -11.92 2.37 2.00
C ASP A 176 -10.76 3.15 1.35
N LEU A 177 -9.91 2.46 0.59
CA LEU A 177 -8.78 3.07 -0.12
C LEU A 177 -8.64 2.49 -1.53
N LEU A 178 -8.89 3.28 -2.56
CA LEU A 178 -8.63 2.89 -3.95
C LEU A 178 -7.30 3.48 -4.40
N GLN A 179 -6.41 2.64 -4.93
CA GLN A 179 -5.09 3.08 -5.37
C GLN A 179 -4.89 2.88 -6.87
N ILE A 180 -4.18 3.81 -7.51
CA ILE A 180 -3.58 3.53 -8.82
C ILE A 180 -2.43 2.53 -8.61
N HIS A 181 -2.50 1.34 -9.19
CA HIS A 181 -1.49 0.28 -8.96
C HIS A 181 -0.12 0.63 -9.55
N TRP A 182 -0.09 1.27 -10.72
CA TRP A 182 1.08 1.92 -11.29
C TRP A 182 0.62 3.01 -12.26
N PRO A 183 1.48 3.97 -12.63
CA PRO A 183 1.04 5.14 -13.38
C PRO A 183 0.56 4.83 -14.80
N ASP A 184 -0.32 5.70 -15.33
CA ASP A 184 -0.67 5.69 -16.76
C ASP A 184 0.51 6.14 -17.62
N ARG A 185 1.23 7.18 -17.18
CA ARG A 185 2.44 7.67 -17.83
C ARG A 185 3.57 6.65 -17.72
N TYR A 186 4.52 6.72 -18.65
CA TYR A 186 5.74 5.94 -18.51
C TYR A 186 6.51 6.37 -17.27
N VAL A 187 6.83 5.41 -16.40
CA VAL A 187 7.87 5.52 -15.37
C VAL A 187 8.68 4.22 -15.39
N PRO A 188 9.95 4.24 -14.93
CA PRO A 188 10.71 3.02 -14.70
C PRO A 188 9.98 2.15 -13.67
N LEU A 189 9.63 0.93 -14.05
CA LEU A 189 8.95 -0.03 -13.19
C LEU A 189 9.71 -1.36 -13.22
N PHE A 190 9.49 -2.17 -12.19
CA PHE A 190 9.82 -3.60 -12.19
C PHE A 190 11.29 -3.95 -12.54
N GLY A 191 12.24 -3.18 -11.99
CA GLY A 191 13.68 -3.42 -12.14
C GLY A 191 14.40 -2.39 -13.01
N GLU A 192 13.66 -1.50 -13.68
CA GLU A 192 14.22 -0.29 -14.28
C GLU A 192 14.35 0.82 -13.22
N TYR A 193 15.49 1.53 -13.21
CA TYR A 193 15.76 2.59 -12.24
C TYR A 193 15.76 3.99 -12.85
N CYS A 194 16.29 4.13 -14.07
CA CYS A 194 16.45 5.41 -14.74
C CYS A 194 15.32 5.66 -15.73
N TYR A 195 14.79 6.88 -15.73
CA TYR A 195 13.82 7.32 -16.73
C TYR A 195 14.44 7.26 -18.13
N ASN A 196 13.77 6.56 -19.05
CA ASN A 196 14.14 6.55 -20.46
C ASN A 196 13.19 7.45 -21.28
N PRO A 197 13.64 8.63 -21.76
CA PRO A 197 12.82 9.52 -22.57
C PRO A 197 12.28 8.90 -23.86
N THR A 198 12.96 7.87 -24.41
CA THR A 198 12.50 7.23 -25.65
C THR A 198 11.24 6.38 -25.46
N LYS A 199 10.89 6.06 -24.20
CA LYS A 199 9.67 5.34 -23.84
C LYS A 199 8.52 6.27 -23.45
N TRP A 200 8.71 7.60 -23.57
CA TRP A 200 7.65 8.56 -23.35
C TRP A 200 6.45 8.26 -24.26
N ARG A 201 5.25 8.42 -23.70
CA ARG A 201 3.98 8.24 -24.41
C ARG A 201 2.94 9.20 -23.84
N PRO A 202 1.92 9.60 -24.63
CA PRO A 202 0.77 10.33 -24.11
C PRO A 202 0.08 9.56 -22.98
N SER A 203 -0.15 10.23 -21.86
CA SER A 203 -0.83 9.68 -20.69
C SER A 203 -2.13 10.40 -20.41
N VAL A 204 -3.05 9.73 -19.70
CA VAL A 204 -4.22 10.37 -19.12
C VAL A 204 -3.73 11.48 -18.17
N PRO A 205 -4.19 12.74 -18.32
CA PRO A 205 -3.79 13.83 -17.42
C PRO A 205 -4.13 13.54 -15.96
N PHE A 206 -3.34 14.04 -15.02
CA PHE A 206 -3.56 13.81 -13.59
C PHE A 206 -4.94 14.27 -13.13
N GLU A 207 -5.46 15.34 -13.73
CA GLU A 207 -6.73 15.95 -13.34
C GLU A 207 -7.92 15.16 -13.88
N GLU A 208 -7.76 14.50 -15.03
CA GLU A 208 -8.74 13.55 -15.53
C GLU A 208 -8.79 12.29 -14.64
N GLN A 209 -7.63 11.79 -14.22
CA GLN A 209 -7.54 10.67 -13.26
C GLN A 209 -8.23 11.02 -11.93
N LEU A 210 -8.00 12.23 -11.40
CA LEU A 210 -8.62 12.70 -10.16
C LEU A 210 -10.13 12.97 -10.31
N LYS A 211 -10.60 13.45 -11.45
CA LYS A 211 -12.04 13.60 -11.72
C LYS A 211 -12.76 12.26 -11.73
N ALA A 212 -12.16 11.24 -12.34
CA ALA A 212 -12.69 9.88 -12.28
C ALA A 212 -12.79 9.34 -10.84
N PHE A 213 -11.80 9.64 -9.99
CA PHE A 213 -11.90 9.32 -8.57
C PHE A 213 -12.95 10.12 -7.82
N GLN A 214 -13.10 11.41 -8.13
CA GLN A 214 -14.14 12.26 -7.53
C GLN A 214 -15.53 11.69 -7.80
N GLU A 215 -15.81 11.27 -9.03
CA GLU A 215 -17.10 10.64 -9.38
C GLU A 215 -17.38 9.41 -8.51
N LEU A 216 -16.38 8.55 -8.27
CA LEU A 216 -16.54 7.35 -7.44
C LEU A 216 -16.68 7.66 -5.95
N ILE A 217 -16.07 8.75 -5.47
CA ILE A 217 -16.25 9.26 -4.11
C ILE A 217 -17.67 9.81 -3.95
N ASP A 218 -18.15 10.59 -4.92
CA ASP A 218 -19.51 11.15 -4.93
C ASP A 218 -20.58 10.06 -5.01
N GLU A 219 -20.30 8.98 -5.75
CA GLU A 219 -21.13 7.77 -5.80
C GLU A 219 -21.06 6.93 -4.49
N GLY A 220 -20.20 7.28 -3.53
CA GLY A 220 -20.04 6.58 -2.25
C GLY A 220 -19.28 5.24 -2.34
N LYS A 221 -18.74 4.91 -3.51
CA LYS A 221 -18.04 3.63 -3.78
C LYS A 221 -16.60 3.62 -3.26
N VAL A 222 -15.99 4.79 -3.10
CA VAL A 222 -14.61 4.96 -2.66
C VAL A 222 -14.56 6.03 -1.58
N ARG A 223 -13.84 5.78 -0.48
CA ARG A 223 -13.70 6.78 0.61
C ARG A 223 -12.45 7.64 0.46
N TYR A 224 -11.32 7.00 0.17
CA TYR A 224 -10.03 7.67 0.00
C TYR A 224 -9.28 7.11 -1.21
N ILE A 225 -8.33 7.90 -1.71
CA ILE A 225 -7.51 7.53 -2.85
C ILE A 225 -6.02 7.57 -2.54
N GLY A 226 -5.27 6.71 -3.21
CA GLY A 226 -3.81 6.65 -3.12
C GLY A 226 -3.16 6.29 -4.45
N VAL A 227 -1.84 6.19 -4.42
CA VAL A 227 -1.04 5.79 -5.59
C VAL A 227 -0.06 4.69 -5.21
N SER A 228 0.42 3.94 -6.19
CA SER A 228 1.42 2.90 -6.01
C SER A 228 2.38 2.93 -7.18
N ASN A 229 3.62 2.51 -6.92
CA ASN A 229 4.73 2.56 -7.87
C ASN A 229 4.89 3.95 -8.51
N GLU A 230 4.66 5.00 -7.72
CA GLU A 230 4.72 6.38 -8.19
C GLU A 230 6.09 7.02 -7.87
N THR A 231 6.40 8.13 -8.55
CA THR A 231 7.57 8.96 -8.27
C THR A 231 7.18 10.20 -7.46
N SER A 232 8.17 10.90 -6.91
CA SER A 232 7.94 12.19 -6.25
C SER A 232 7.28 13.21 -7.19
N TYR A 233 7.64 13.19 -8.47
CA TYR A 233 7.01 14.04 -9.49
C TYR A 233 5.49 13.83 -9.55
N GLY A 234 5.00 12.62 -9.82
CA GLY A 234 3.56 12.47 -10.00
C GLY A 234 2.78 12.55 -8.69
N VAL A 235 3.38 12.22 -7.53
CA VAL A 235 2.79 12.57 -6.23
C VAL A 235 2.57 14.09 -6.12
N MET A 236 3.57 14.90 -6.48
CA MET A 236 3.44 16.36 -6.44
C MET A 236 2.44 16.88 -7.48
N GLU A 237 2.37 16.28 -8.67
CA GLU A 237 1.37 16.62 -9.68
C GLU A 237 -0.05 16.31 -9.21
N PHE A 238 -0.28 15.14 -8.59
CA PHE A 238 -1.59 14.81 -8.00
C PHE A 238 -1.98 15.81 -6.89
N VAL A 239 -1.05 16.14 -5.99
CA VAL A 239 -1.29 17.12 -4.93
C VAL A 239 -1.57 18.52 -5.50
N HIS A 240 -0.83 18.92 -6.55
CA HIS A 240 -1.02 20.19 -7.23
C HIS A 240 -2.38 20.26 -7.91
N ALA A 241 -2.73 19.25 -8.71
CA ALA A 241 -4.01 19.14 -9.39
C ALA A 241 -5.19 19.18 -8.40
N ALA A 242 -5.12 18.42 -7.31
CA ALA A 242 -6.10 18.43 -6.24
C ALA A 242 -6.30 19.84 -5.67
N LYS A 243 -5.20 20.54 -5.36
CA LYS A 243 -5.24 21.89 -4.81
C LYS A 243 -5.81 22.93 -5.78
N VAL A 244 -5.39 22.90 -7.04
CA VAL A 244 -5.77 23.92 -8.03
C VAL A 244 -7.20 23.74 -8.52
N GLN A 245 -7.65 22.50 -8.69
CA GLN A 245 -8.98 22.21 -9.24
C GLN A 245 -10.04 21.87 -8.17
N GLY A 246 -9.66 21.82 -6.89
CA GLY A 246 -10.56 21.40 -5.82
C GLY A 246 -10.96 19.93 -5.92
N LEU A 247 -10.05 19.08 -6.39
CA LEU A 247 -10.25 17.63 -6.56
C LEU A 247 -9.74 16.85 -5.33
N PRO A 248 -10.08 15.55 -5.19
CA PRO A 248 -9.67 14.73 -4.06
C PRO A 248 -8.15 14.66 -3.96
N LYS A 249 -7.64 14.72 -2.73
CA LYS A 249 -6.21 14.58 -2.44
C LYS A 249 -5.86 13.11 -2.20
N ILE A 250 -4.74 12.66 -2.75
CA ILE A 250 -4.15 11.36 -2.42
C ILE A 250 -3.63 11.32 -0.98
N VAL A 251 -3.94 10.25 -0.25
CA VAL A 251 -3.63 10.11 1.19
C VAL A 251 -2.49 9.14 1.48
N SER A 252 -2.08 8.36 0.47
CA SER A 252 -1.04 7.35 0.60
C SER A 252 -0.26 7.13 -0.70
N ILE A 253 0.96 6.62 -0.55
CA ILE A 253 1.74 6.00 -1.61
C ILE A 253 2.21 4.61 -1.16
N GLN A 254 1.96 3.58 -1.97
CA GLN A 254 2.42 2.21 -1.74
C GLN A 254 3.56 1.87 -2.70
N ASN A 255 4.81 2.11 -2.28
CA ASN A 255 6.00 1.78 -3.05
C ASN A 255 6.83 0.67 -2.40
N SER A 256 7.68 0.05 -3.22
CA SER A 256 8.73 -0.85 -2.76
C SER A 256 9.71 -0.12 -1.83
N TYR A 257 9.73 -0.48 -0.56
CA TYR A 257 10.69 0.01 0.43
C TYR A 257 11.20 -1.12 1.34
N SER A 258 12.49 -1.45 1.22
CA SER A 258 13.11 -2.52 2.02
C SER A 258 14.59 -2.23 2.19
N LEU A 259 15.32 -3.03 2.97
CA LEU A 259 16.77 -2.87 3.14
C LEU A 259 17.54 -2.82 1.80
N ILE A 260 17.02 -3.47 0.75
CA ILE A 260 17.63 -3.50 -0.58
C ILE A 260 17.05 -2.45 -1.56
N VAL A 261 15.99 -1.73 -1.18
CA VAL A 261 15.35 -0.67 -1.99
C VAL A 261 15.12 0.56 -1.11
N ARG A 262 16.14 1.43 -1.02
CA ARG A 262 16.10 2.70 -0.23
C ARG A 262 16.55 3.93 -1.01
N CYS A 263 17.28 3.75 -2.11
CA CYS A 263 17.89 4.84 -2.88
C CYS A 263 16.90 5.87 -3.43
N HIS A 264 15.62 5.50 -3.59
CA HIS A 264 14.57 6.42 -4.03
C HIS A 264 14.04 7.34 -2.92
N PHE A 265 14.37 7.07 -1.65
CA PHE A 265 13.78 7.73 -0.48
C PHE A 265 14.81 8.42 0.42
N GLU A 266 16.06 7.95 0.41
CA GLU A 266 17.09 8.35 1.38
C GLU A 266 18.34 8.96 0.74
N GLY A 267 18.18 9.60 -0.42
CA GLY A 267 19.24 10.31 -1.14
C GLY A 267 19.30 11.79 -0.83
#